data_AF-A0A9E8RY50-F1
#
_entry.id   AF-A0A9E8RY50-F1
#
_cell.length_a   1.000
_cell.length_b   1.000
_cell.length_c   1.000
_cell.angle_alpha   90.00
_cell.angle_beta   90.00
_cell.angle_gamma   90.00
#
_symmetry.space_group_name_H-M   'P 1'
#
loop_
_entity.id
_entity.type
_entity.pdbx_description
1 polymer ?
#
loop_
_entity_poly.entity_id
_entity_poly.type
_entity_poly.pdbx_seq_one_letter_code
_entity_poly.pdbx_strand_id
1 'polypeptide(L)'
;MSKISKKVGVVFLILSLFSLIGCGSLDQRQAKQIEKKLSEMYEGKTFEVLALGNRWGTLTNDTVTAHVKDVERDIVFVIKMNTKGEIVANNYIGRWLNSQLESLLIKNFKGEGMIADSLIIGFVKKRPPGTDPDMPLGLAFSTKLDPDISLSEFISEYEPEYFSGDLVIKESENNMGEAFIKAFRKTFEEIQQTHLQTHVWVIHKECYDELIEEFSRLPDVDNSWFDDKNVLSYFQFCIDENGVTNLKEEEVDGLLRGGE
;
A
#
# COMPACT_ATOMS: atom_id res chain seq x y z
N MET A 1 -44.78 31.97 0.95
CA MET A 1 -43.98 31.72 2.16
C MET A 1 -44.17 30.27 2.59
N SER A 2 -43.24 29.38 2.24
CA SER A 2 -43.13 28.06 2.87
C SER A 2 -41.66 27.68 3.05
N LYS A 3 -41.32 27.61 4.35
CA LYS A 3 -40.21 26.99 5.08
C LYS A 3 -39.08 26.34 4.26
N ILE A 4 -37.93 26.99 4.30
CA ILE A 4 -36.59 26.41 4.09
C ILE A 4 -36.34 25.40 5.22
N SER A 5 -36.31 24.11 4.88
CA SER A 5 -35.86 23.04 5.77
C SER A 5 -34.33 23.09 5.90
N LYS A 6 -33.86 23.51 7.08
CA LYS A 6 -32.48 23.43 7.50
C LYS A 6 -32.04 21.96 7.53
N LYS A 7 -31.15 21.54 6.63
CA LYS A 7 -30.33 20.35 6.83
C LYS A 7 -29.14 20.77 7.71
N VAL A 8 -29.24 20.49 9.00
CA VAL A 8 -28.11 20.57 9.92
C VAL A 8 -27.32 19.28 9.71
N GLY A 9 -26.22 19.37 8.95
CA GLY A 9 -25.25 18.29 8.84
C GLY A 9 -24.56 18.11 10.19
N VAL A 10 -24.81 16.97 10.83
CA VAL A 10 -24.10 16.54 12.03
C VAL A 10 -22.70 16.12 11.59
N VAL A 11 -21.70 16.96 11.87
CA VAL A 11 -20.29 16.60 11.74
C VAL A 11 -19.94 15.73 12.96
N PHE A 12 -19.86 14.42 12.77
CA PHE A 12 -19.28 13.51 13.76
C PHE A 12 -17.78 13.78 13.84
N LEU A 13 -17.37 14.56 14.82
CA LEU A 13 -15.97 14.79 15.15
C LEU A 13 -15.50 13.55 15.94
N ILE A 14 -15.05 12.52 15.22
CA ILE A 14 -14.46 11.33 15.83
C ILE A 14 -13.12 11.74 16.44
N LEU A 15 -13.01 11.60 17.76
CA LEU A 15 -11.79 11.84 18.52
C LEU A 15 -10.81 10.69 18.22
N SER A 16 -9.89 10.89 17.28
CA SER A 16 -8.72 10.02 17.06
C SER A 16 -7.83 10.05 18.31
N LEU A 17 -7.78 8.90 18.99
CA LEU A 17 -7.10 8.69 20.27
C LEU A 17 -5.71 8.08 20.03
N PHE A 18 -4.67 8.86 20.33
CA PHE A 18 -3.33 8.43 20.78
C PHE A 18 -2.40 7.63 19.82
N SER A 19 -1.72 8.33 18.90
CA SER A 19 -0.47 7.84 18.27
C SER A 19 0.78 8.68 18.55
N LEU A 20 0.64 9.81 19.25
CA LEU A 20 1.76 10.76 19.45
C LEU A 20 2.13 10.97 20.93
N ILE A 21 2.14 9.89 21.73
CA ILE A 21 2.66 9.93 23.11
C ILE A 21 4.19 10.05 23.06
N GLY A 22 4.68 11.27 22.84
CA GLY A 22 6.12 11.58 22.74
C GLY A 22 6.46 12.75 21.80
N CYS A 23 5.50 13.21 20.99
CA CYS A 23 5.71 14.28 20.02
C CYS A 23 5.45 15.67 20.62
N GLY A 24 6.24 16.67 20.20
CA GLY A 24 6.08 18.06 20.64
C GLY A 24 4.70 18.63 20.31
N SER A 25 4.29 19.69 21.01
CA SER A 25 2.98 20.33 20.81
C SER A 25 2.75 20.83 19.36
N LEU A 26 3.83 21.13 18.64
CA LEU A 26 3.80 21.48 17.22
C LEU A 26 3.36 20.30 16.35
N ASP A 27 3.94 19.12 16.60
CA ASP A 27 3.69 17.89 15.85
C ASP A 27 2.23 17.46 16.02
N GLN A 28 1.70 17.56 17.24
CA GLN A 28 0.28 17.27 17.52
C GLN A 28 -0.68 18.21 16.78
N ARG A 29 -0.33 19.50 16.63
CA ARG A 29 -1.16 20.46 15.88
C ARG A 29 -1.14 20.15 14.38
N GLN A 30 0.03 19.84 13.83
CA GLN A 30 0.18 19.49 12.42
C GLN A 30 -0.54 18.19 12.08
N ALA A 31 -0.39 17.15 12.91
CA ALA A 31 -1.10 15.88 12.75
C ALA A 31 -2.63 16.10 12.69
N LYS A 32 -3.20 16.81 13.67
CA LYS A 32 -4.64 17.13 13.68
C LYS A 32 -5.10 17.95 12.48
N GLN A 33 -4.25 18.84 11.97
CA GLN A 33 -4.55 19.60 10.77
C GLN A 33 -4.64 18.69 9.54
N ILE A 34 -3.70 17.75 9.39
CA ILE A 34 -3.70 16.76 8.31
C ILE A 34 -4.94 15.87 8.39
N GLU A 35 -5.22 15.28 9.55
CA GLU A 35 -6.40 14.43 9.77
C GLU A 35 -7.70 15.14 9.39
N LYS A 36 -7.87 16.38 9.87
CA LYS A 36 -9.05 17.20 9.54
C LYS A 36 -9.14 17.48 8.04
N LYS A 37 -8.03 17.82 7.38
CA LYS A 37 -8.01 18.14 5.95
C LYS A 37 -8.34 16.92 5.09
N LEU A 38 -7.81 15.76 5.44
CA LEU A 38 -8.16 14.51 4.76
C LEU A 38 -9.62 14.14 4.98
N SER A 39 -10.13 14.30 6.20
CA SER A 39 -11.56 14.08 6.48
C SER A 39 -12.45 15.03 5.66
N GLU A 40 -12.07 16.30 5.51
CA GLU A 40 -12.76 17.26 4.61
C GLU A 40 -12.69 16.81 3.14
N MET A 41 -11.55 16.31 2.67
CA MET A 41 -11.34 15.88 1.28
C MET A 41 -12.08 14.58 0.93
N TYR A 42 -12.20 13.65 1.89
CA TYR A 42 -12.76 12.32 1.68
C TYR A 42 -14.04 12.10 2.51
N GLU A 43 -14.94 13.08 2.44
CA GLU A 43 -16.33 12.98 2.89
C GLU A 43 -16.55 12.49 4.34
N GLY A 44 -15.68 12.91 5.25
CA GLY A 44 -15.81 12.62 6.68
C GLY A 44 -15.14 11.33 7.15
N LYS A 45 -14.36 10.66 6.30
CA LYS A 45 -13.54 9.50 6.71
C LYS A 45 -12.61 9.83 7.89
N THR A 46 -12.29 8.80 8.67
CA THR A 46 -11.42 8.91 9.84
C THR A 46 -10.00 8.53 9.48
N PHE A 47 -9.08 9.46 9.72
CA PHE A 47 -7.66 9.28 9.46
C PHE A 47 -6.84 9.48 10.73
N GLU A 48 -5.72 8.78 10.82
CA GLU A 48 -4.77 8.86 11.93
C GLU A 48 -3.36 9.11 11.39
N VAL A 49 -2.69 10.16 11.86
CA VAL A 49 -1.29 10.40 11.49
C VAL A 49 -0.38 9.54 12.36
N LEU A 50 0.30 8.57 11.73
CA LEU A 50 1.23 7.65 12.41
C LEU A 50 2.63 8.26 12.56
N ALA A 51 3.08 9.04 11.58
CA ALA A 51 4.41 9.64 11.58
C ALA A 51 4.45 10.97 10.81
N LEU A 52 5.35 11.87 11.24
CA LEU A 52 5.68 13.12 10.55
C LEU A 52 7.16 13.11 10.16
N GLY A 53 7.44 13.25 8.87
CA GLY A 53 8.79 13.32 8.28
C GLY A 53 9.06 14.65 7.56
N ASN A 54 10.30 14.82 7.09
CA ASN A 54 10.77 15.95 6.25
C ASN A 54 10.14 17.30 6.60
N ARG A 55 10.64 17.94 7.66
CA ARG A 55 10.08 19.20 8.17
C ARG A 55 10.52 20.40 7.31
N TRP A 56 9.76 21.49 7.41
CA TRP A 56 10.07 22.78 6.81
C TRP A 56 11.45 23.27 7.25
N GLY A 57 12.24 23.84 6.33
CA GLY A 57 13.44 24.60 6.72
C GLY A 57 14.79 24.15 6.14
N THR A 58 14.83 23.26 5.15
CA THR A 58 15.97 23.28 4.20
C THR A 58 15.68 24.32 3.12
N LEU A 59 16.72 24.85 2.45
CA LEU A 59 16.59 25.84 1.36
C LEU A 59 15.61 25.43 0.24
N THR A 60 15.23 24.15 0.18
CA THR A 60 14.42 23.54 -0.87
C THR A 60 13.17 22.78 -0.38
N ASN A 61 12.90 22.67 0.93
CA ASN A 61 11.73 21.93 1.44
C ASN A 61 10.71 22.83 2.14
N ASP A 62 9.58 23.06 1.46
CA ASP A 62 8.41 23.82 1.90
C ASP A 62 7.21 22.93 2.23
N THR A 63 7.42 21.62 2.36
CA THR A 63 6.38 20.64 2.70
C THR A 63 6.74 19.85 3.95
N VAL A 64 5.71 19.34 4.62
CA VAL A 64 5.80 18.26 5.62
C VAL A 64 5.23 17.00 5.01
N THR A 65 5.95 15.89 5.13
CA THR A 65 5.47 14.56 4.73
C THR A 65 4.88 13.86 5.94
N ALA A 66 3.76 13.16 5.78
CA ALA A 66 3.19 12.34 6.84
C ALA A 66 2.80 10.96 6.34
N HIS A 67 2.95 9.96 7.22
CA HIS A 67 2.34 8.63 7.05
C HIS A 67 1.00 8.66 7.77
N VAL A 68 -0.06 8.32 7.05
CA VAL A 68 -1.43 8.43 7.52
C VAL A 68 -2.13 7.11 7.33
N LYS A 69 -2.86 6.67 8.34
CA LYS A 69 -3.72 5.50 8.32
C LYS A 69 -5.16 5.90 8.06
N ASP A 70 -5.82 5.24 7.12
CA ASP A 70 -7.29 5.19 7.09
C ASP A 70 -7.73 4.11 8.10
N VAL A 71 -8.49 4.54 9.11
CA VAL A 71 -8.91 3.65 10.21
C VAL A 71 -9.92 2.61 9.75
N GLU A 72 -10.78 2.93 8.78
CA GLU A 72 -11.83 2.03 8.30
C GLU A 72 -11.28 1.01 7.31
N ARG A 73 -10.36 1.45 6.43
CA ARG A 73 -9.77 0.59 5.39
C ARG A 73 -8.49 -0.12 5.82
N ASP A 74 -7.94 0.25 6.97
CA ASP A 74 -6.70 -0.31 7.52
C ASP A 74 -5.50 -0.19 6.55
N ILE A 75 -5.43 0.92 5.81
CA ILE A 75 -4.33 1.21 4.88
C ILE A 75 -3.47 2.37 5.37
N VAL A 76 -2.16 2.29 5.15
CA VAL A 76 -1.22 3.38 5.41
C VAL A 76 -0.72 3.98 4.11
N PHE A 77 -0.82 5.31 3.99
CA PHE A 77 -0.46 6.07 2.80
C PHE A 77 0.33 7.33 3.15
N VAL A 78 0.92 7.97 2.14
CA VAL A 78 1.75 9.17 2.27
C VAL A 78 0.98 10.40 1.82
N ILE A 79 1.14 11.49 2.56
CA ILE A 79 0.68 12.82 2.17
C ILE A 79 1.83 13.83 2.24
N LYS A 80 1.72 14.92 1.48
CA LYS A 80 2.53 16.13 1.60
C LYS A 80 1.63 17.32 1.85
N MET A 81 1.93 18.10 2.88
CA MET A 81 1.24 19.34 3.22
C MET A 81 2.21 20.52 3.15
N ASN A 82 1.82 21.61 2.49
CA ASN A 82 2.66 22.79 2.33
C ASN A 82 2.64 23.72 3.56
N THR A 83 3.44 24.78 3.54
CA THR A 83 3.50 25.81 4.60
C THR A 83 2.17 26.54 4.88
N LYS A 84 1.23 26.51 3.94
CA LYS A 84 -0.11 27.10 4.08
C LYS A 84 -1.12 26.14 4.70
N GLY A 85 -0.72 24.90 4.94
CA GLY A 85 -1.60 23.88 5.50
C GLY A 85 -2.52 23.21 4.47
N GLU A 86 -2.16 23.29 3.19
CA GLU A 86 -2.87 22.65 2.08
C GLU A 86 -2.21 21.30 1.79
N ILE A 87 -3.02 20.24 1.62
CA ILE A 87 -2.53 18.95 1.15
C ILE A 87 -2.27 19.07 -0.35
N VAL A 88 -1.01 19.09 -0.73
CA VAL A 88 -0.57 19.29 -2.11
C VAL A 88 -0.36 17.98 -2.86
N ALA A 89 -0.16 16.87 -2.14
CA ALA A 89 -0.08 15.53 -2.71
C ALA A 89 -0.51 14.46 -1.70
N ASN A 90 -1.12 13.38 -2.18
CA ASN A 90 -1.34 12.14 -1.44
C ASN A 90 -1.56 10.95 -2.38
N ASN A 91 -1.19 9.73 -1.97
CA ASN A 91 -1.49 8.48 -2.70
C ASN A 91 -2.65 7.68 -2.10
N TYR A 92 -3.59 8.29 -1.39
CA TYR A 92 -4.64 7.56 -0.67
C TYR A 92 -5.42 6.57 -1.57
N ILE A 93 -5.90 7.04 -2.73
CA ILE A 93 -6.68 6.19 -3.66
C ILE A 93 -5.81 5.10 -4.29
N GLY A 94 -4.59 5.45 -4.71
CA GLY A 94 -3.64 4.47 -5.23
C GLY A 94 -3.31 3.37 -4.21
N ARG A 95 -3.08 3.74 -2.93
CA ARG A 95 -2.85 2.77 -1.86
C ARG A 95 -4.05 1.87 -1.62
N TRP A 96 -5.27 2.42 -1.68
CA TRP A 96 -6.50 1.61 -1.57
C TRP A 96 -6.64 0.61 -2.72
N LEU A 97 -6.30 0.99 -3.95
CA LEU A 97 -6.30 0.06 -5.08
C LEU A 97 -5.27 -1.06 -4.88
N ASN A 98 -4.07 -0.69 -4.46
CA ASN A 98 -3.01 -1.64 -4.14
C ASN A 98 -3.42 -2.62 -3.04
N SER A 99 -4.10 -2.16 -1.98
CA SER A 99 -4.55 -3.04 -0.89
C SER A 99 -5.62 -4.04 -1.32
N GLN A 100 -6.43 -3.70 -2.34
CA GLN A 100 -7.37 -4.67 -2.93
C GLN A 100 -6.62 -5.82 -3.62
N LEU A 101 -5.52 -5.52 -4.34
CA LEU A 101 -4.65 -6.52 -4.94
C LEU A 101 -3.90 -7.35 -3.90
N GLU A 102 -3.32 -6.69 -2.89
CA GLU A 102 -2.63 -7.37 -1.78
C GLU A 102 -3.58 -8.35 -1.09
N SER A 103 -4.80 -7.91 -0.77
CA SER A 103 -5.84 -8.77 -0.18
C SER A 103 -6.18 -9.98 -1.06
N LEU A 104 -6.24 -9.79 -2.37
CA LEU A 104 -6.49 -10.86 -3.34
C LEU A 104 -5.34 -11.87 -3.37
N LEU A 105 -4.10 -11.39 -3.46
CA LEU A 105 -2.90 -12.21 -3.45
C LEU A 105 -2.80 -13.02 -2.15
N ILE A 106 -2.90 -12.35 -0.99
CA ILE A 106 -2.85 -12.98 0.33
C ILE A 106 -3.96 -14.01 0.50
N LYS A 107 -5.18 -13.72 0.03
CA LYS A 107 -6.28 -14.69 0.03
C LYS A 107 -5.95 -15.94 -0.78
N ASN A 108 -5.31 -15.78 -1.94
CA ASN A 108 -4.91 -16.91 -2.78
C ASN A 108 -3.78 -17.73 -2.15
N PHE A 109 -2.77 -17.08 -1.56
CA PHE A 109 -1.73 -17.75 -0.76
C PHE A 109 -2.29 -18.52 0.42
N LYS A 110 -3.20 -17.90 1.18
CA LYS A 110 -3.90 -18.55 2.29
C LYS A 110 -4.72 -19.76 1.84
N GLY A 111 -5.33 -19.68 0.66
CA GLY A 111 -6.07 -20.79 0.04
C GLY A 111 -5.19 -22.01 -0.24
N GLU A 112 -3.89 -21.81 -0.44
CA GLU A 112 -2.88 -22.85 -0.65
C GLU A 112 -2.11 -23.19 0.65
N GLY A 113 -2.54 -22.67 1.81
CA GLY A 113 -1.98 -23.01 3.12
C GLY A 113 -0.72 -22.24 3.52
N MET A 114 -0.39 -21.17 2.79
CA MET A 114 0.76 -20.30 3.05
C MET A 114 0.32 -19.04 3.82
N ILE A 115 1.22 -18.53 4.66
CA ILE A 115 1.03 -17.26 5.38
C ILE A 115 1.93 -16.24 4.69
N ALA A 116 1.31 -15.16 4.22
CA ALA A 116 1.99 -14.11 3.48
C ALA A 116 1.34 -12.75 3.72
N ASP A 117 2.13 -11.71 3.52
CA ASP A 117 1.76 -10.30 3.51
C ASP A 117 2.44 -9.61 2.33
N SER A 118 1.91 -8.48 1.86
CA SER A 118 2.48 -7.81 0.70
C SER A 118 2.28 -6.30 0.70
N LEU A 119 3.19 -5.62 0.00
CA LEU A 119 3.09 -4.21 -0.40
C LEU A 119 3.30 -4.14 -1.90
N ILE A 120 2.23 -3.88 -2.65
CA ILE A 120 2.25 -3.91 -4.11
C ILE A 120 1.85 -2.55 -4.64
N ILE A 121 2.36 -2.24 -5.83
CA ILE A 121 2.17 -0.98 -6.50
C ILE A 121 1.78 -1.23 -7.96
N GLY A 122 0.71 -0.56 -8.43
CA GLY A 122 0.31 -0.56 -9.83
C GLY A 122 1.04 0.48 -10.68
N PHE A 123 1.71 0.02 -11.73
CA PHE A 123 2.39 0.85 -12.72
C PHE A 123 1.52 0.97 -13.96
N VAL A 124 1.13 2.20 -14.32
CA VAL A 124 0.13 2.46 -15.36
C VAL A 124 0.73 3.02 -16.63
N LYS A 125 0.27 2.52 -17.79
CA LYS A 125 0.60 3.08 -19.11
C LYS A 125 -0.02 4.45 -19.32
N LYS A 126 -1.28 4.59 -18.89
CA LYS A 126 -2.08 5.80 -19.04
C LYS A 126 -2.17 6.50 -17.70
N ARG A 127 -1.64 7.72 -17.66
CA ARG A 127 -1.67 8.60 -16.49
C ARG A 127 -3.12 8.94 -16.10
N PRO A 128 -3.60 8.56 -14.91
CA PRO A 128 -4.94 8.93 -14.45
C PRO A 128 -5.08 10.45 -14.32
N PRO A 129 -6.30 11.00 -14.47
CA PRO A 129 -6.54 12.44 -14.38
C PRO A 129 -6.16 12.98 -13.00
N GLY A 130 -5.61 14.19 -12.91
CA GLY A 130 -5.27 14.79 -11.61
C GLY A 130 -4.06 14.17 -10.89
N THR A 131 -3.24 13.42 -11.62
CA THR A 131 -1.89 13.04 -11.18
C THR A 131 -0.89 14.15 -11.46
N ASP A 132 0.08 14.31 -10.57
CA ASP A 132 1.17 15.26 -10.70
C ASP A 132 2.08 14.87 -11.89
N PRO A 133 2.21 15.70 -12.95
CA PRO A 133 3.03 15.40 -14.13
C PRO A 133 4.49 15.06 -13.79
N ASP A 134 5.02 15.58 -12.69
CA ASP A 134 6.42 15.43 -12.31
C ASP A 134 6.67 14.17 -11.44
N MET A 135 5.62 13.45 -11.04
CA MET A 135 5.75 12.18 -10.33
C MET A 135 6.01 11.01 -11.30
N PRO A 136 6.90 10.05 -10.91
CA PRO A 136 7.13 8.83 -11.68
C PRO A 136 5.81 8.06 -11.90
N LEU A 137 5.67 7.39 -13.06
CA LEU A 137 4.47 6.63 -13.49
C LEU A 137 4.13 5.40 -12.63
N GLY A 138 4.79 5.24 -11.48
CA GLY A 138 4.64 4.09 -10.60
C GLY A 138 3.61 4.23 -9.50
N LEU A 139 2.90 5.35 -9.36
CA LEU A 139 1.96 5.50 -8.25
C LEU A 139 0.74 6.24 -8.76
N ALA A 140 -0.44 5.62 -8.66
CA ALA A 140 -1.72 6.26 -9.01
C ALA A 140 -2.06 7.36 -8.00
N PHE A 141 -1.30 8.46 -8.03
CA PHE A 141 -1.53 9.70 -7.28
C PHE A 141 -2.65 10.52 -7.91
N SER A 142 -3.82 9.93 -8.14
CA SER A 142 -4.95 10.72 -8.62
C SER A 142 -5.84 11.09 -7.45
N THR A 143 -6.02 12.39 -7.26
CA THR A 143 -7.07 12.93 -6.38
C THR A 143 -8.44 13.01 -7.06
N LYS A 144 -8.54 12.57 -8.32
CA LYS A 144 -9.76 12.63 -9.14
C LYS A 144 -10.35 11.26 -9.47
N LEU A 145 -9.69 10.17 -9.09
CA LEU A 145 -10.29 8.85 -9.12
C LEU A 145 -11.42 8.78 -8.10
N ASP A 146 -12.40 7.93 -8.37
CA ASP A 146 -13.40 7.58 -7.37
C ASP A 146 -12.68 6.92 -6.18
N PRO A 147 -12.81 7.43 -4.95
CA PRO A 147 -12.17 6.83 -3.78
C PRO A 147 -12.64 5.39 -3.52
N ASP A 148 -13.78 4.96 -4.07
CA ASP A 148 -14.36 3.63 -3.95
C ASP A 148 -14.18 2.75 -5.22
N ILE A 149 -13.36 3.18 -6.20
CA ILE A 149 -13.09 2.40 -7.41
C ILE A 149 -12.58 0.97 -7.09
N SER A 150 -13.14 -0.01 -7.79
CA SER A 150 -12.71 -1.41 -7.66
C SER A 150 -11.46 -1.70 -8.46
N LEU A 151 -10.64 -2.66 -8.01
CA LEU A 151 -9.45 -3.10 -8.77
C LEU A 151 -9.79 -3.52 -10.21
N SER A 152 -10.88 -4.26 -10.40
CA SER A 152 -11.32 -4.74 -11.72
C SER A 152 -11.71 -3.59 -12.66
N GLU A 153 -12.40 -2.57 -12.13
CA GLU A 153 -12.77 -1.37 -12.89
C GLU A 153 -11.53 -0.57 -13.26
N PHE A 154 -10.60 -0.38 -12.30
CA PHE A 154 -9.34 0.30 -12.55
C PHE A 154 -8.51 -0.38 -13.66
N ILE A 155 -8.37 -1.71 -13.62
CA ILE A 155 -7.64 -2.45 -14.65
C ILE A 155 -8.28 -2.25 -16.03
N SER A 156 -9.61 -2.33 -16.10
CA SER A 156 -10.34 -2.16 -17.36
C SER A 156 -10.28 -0.74 -17.93
N GLU A 157 -10.24 0.30 -17.09
CA GLU A 157 -10.24 1.69 -17.55
C GLU A 157 -8.83 2.21 -17.87
N TYR A 158 -7.85 1.87 -17.04
CA TYR A 158 -6.53 2.47 -17.08
C TYR A 158 -5.45 1.57 -17.67
N GLU A 159 -5.74 0.28 -17.90
CA GLU A 159 -4.85 -0.69 -18.54
C GLU A 159 -3.43 -0.64 -17.94
N PRO A 160 -3.26 -0.98 -16.64
CA PRO A 160 -1.96 -1.02 -16.01
C PRO A 160 -0.97 -1.87 -16.82
N GLU A 161 0.29 -1.46 -16.84
CA GLU A 161 1.34 -2.22 -17.51
C GLU A 161 1.72 -3.46 -16.71
N TYR A 162 1.94 -3.27 -15.41
CA TYR A 162 2.23 -4.34 -14.48
C TYR A 162 1.95 -3.88 -13.04
N PHE A 163 1.84 -4.85 -12.15
CA PHE A 163 1.89 -4.67 -10.71
C PHE A 163 3.23 -5.16 -10.18
N SER A 164 3.82 -4.42 -9.23
CA SER A 164 5.08 -4.80 -8.62
C SER A 164 5.21 -4.38 -7.17
N GLY A 165 5.94 -5.16 -6.39
CA GLY A 165 6.30 -4.81 -5.02
C GLY A 165 6.84 -6.02 -4.26
N ASP A 166 6.64 -6.04 -2.96
CA ASP A 166 7.19 -7.03 -2.05
C ASP A 166 6.11 -8.01 -1.58
N LEU A 167 6.49 -9.29 -1.53
CA LEU A 167 5.73 -10.38 -0.96
C LEU A 167 6.56 -11.01 0.15
N VAL A 168 6.08 -10.93 1.38
CA VAL A 168 6.73 -11.49 2.56
C VAL A 168 6.03 -12.79 2.90
N ILE A 169 6.78 -13.89 3.03
CA ILE A 169 6.25 -15.23 3.30
C ILE A 169 6.83 -15.76 4.61
N LYS A 170 5.97 -16.26 5.48
CA LYS A 170 6.40 -16.94 6.71
C LYS A 170 7.00 -18.29 6.35
N GLU A 171 8.20 -18.56 6.84
CA GLU A 171 8.81 -19.90 6.77
C GLU A 171 7.84 -20.95 7.33
N SER A 172 7.59 -22.00 6.53
CA SER A 172 6.70 -23.10 6.89
C SER A 172 6.99 -24.33 6.04
N GLU A 173 6.76 -25.51 6.60
CA GLU A 173 6.81 -26.79 5.85
C GLU A 173 5.76 -26.85 4.73
N ASN A 174 4.72 -26.01 4.80
CA ASN A 174 3.69 -25.90 3.77
C ASN A 174 4.13 -25.07 2.55
N ASN A 175 5.29 -24.42 2.60
CA ASN A 175 5.78 -23.60 1.50
C ASN A 175 6.30 -24.50 0.37
N MET A 176 5.38 -24.95 -0.48
CA MET A 176 5.65 -25.81 -1.63
C MET A 176 5.63 -24.98 -2.92
N GLY A 177 6.60 -25.21 -3.81
CA GLY A 177 6.70 -24.48 -5.08
C GLY A 177 5.41 -24.53 -5.92
N GLU A 178 4.76 -25.70 -6.01
CA GLU A 178 3.49 -25.86 -6.74
C GLU A 178 2.37 -24.98 -6.17
N ALA A 179 2.24 -24.94 -4.83
CA ALA A 179 1.21 -24.17 -4.14
C ALA A 179 1.45 -22.66 -4.32
N PHE A 180 2.71 -22.24 -4.22
CA PHE A 180 3.14 -20.86 -4.50
C PHE A 180 2.78 -20.43 -5.93
N ILE A 181 3.17 -21.21 -6.94
CA ILE A 181 2.91 -20.89 -8.35
C ILE A 181 1.41 -20.85 -8.63
N LYS A 182 0.65 -21.78 -8.04
CA LYS A 182 -0.82 -21.83 -8.16
C LYS A 182 -1.50 -20.59 -7.58
N ALA A 183 -1.05 -20.11 -6.41
CA ALA A 183 -1.55 -18.86 -5.83
C ALA A 183 -1.28 -17.64 -6.74
N PHE A 184 -0.07 -17.57 -7.33
CA PHE A 184 0.28 -16.53 -8.30
C PHE A 184 -0.55 -16.61 -9.59
N ARG A 185 -0.67 -17.79 -10.20
CA ARG A 185 -1.48 -18.01 -11.41
C ARG A 185 -2.92 -17.60 -11.21
N LYS A 186 -3.52 -17.99 -10.08
CA LYS A 186 -4.88 -17.59 -9.75
C LYS A 186 -5.03 -16.07 -9.58
N THR A 187 -4.07 -15.42 -8.92
CA THR A 187 -4.08 -13.97 -8.79
C THR A 187 -3.95 -13.29 -10.15
N PHE A 188 -3.05 -13.78 -11.01
CA PHE A 188 -2.86 -13.30 -12.39
C PHE A 188 -4.15 -13.38 -13.22
N GLU A 189 -4.89 -14.48 -13.11
CA GLU A 189 -6.20 -14.63 -13.76
C GLU A 189 -7.23 -13.62 -13.21
N GLU A 190 -7.29 -13.45 -11.89
CA GLU A 190 -8.24 -12.54 -11.22
C GLU A 190 -7.94 -11.05 -11.45
N ILE A 191 -6.69 -10.69 -11.80
CA ILE A 191 -6.29 -9.34 -12.24
C ILE A 191 -6.33 -9.16 -13.76
N GLN A 192 -7.18 -9.93 -14.44
CA GLN A 192 -7.40 -9.84 -15.89
C GLN A 192 -6.10 -10.01 -16.70
N GLN A 193 -5.22 -10.89 -16.23
CA GLN A 193 -3.95 -11.20 -16.89
C GLN A 193 -3.00 -10.01 -17.00
N THR A 194 -3.09 -9.05 -16.07
CA THR A 194 -2.08 -7.99 -15.92
C THR A 194 -0.80 -8.59 -15.35
N HIS A 195 0.36 -8.25 -15.94
CA HIS A 195 1.68 -8.72 -15.46
C HIS A 195 1.86 -8.42 -13.96
N LEU A 196 2.30 -9.41 -13.20
CA LEU A 196 2.62 -9.30 -11.78
C LEU A 196 4.06 -9.75 -11.53
N GLN A 197 4.85 -8.89 -10.88
CA GLN A 197 6.23 -9.17 -10.50
C GLN A 197 6.51 -8.80 -9.05
N THR A 198 6.98 -9.75 -8.25
CA THR A 198 7.24 -9.52 -6.82
C THR A 198 8.65 -9.84 -6.42
N HIS A 199 9.22 -9.03 -5.54
CA HIS A 199 10.33 -9.43 -4.68
C HIS A 199 9.77 -10.30 -3.56
N VAL A 200 10.21 -11.54 -3.50
CA VAL A 200 9.75 -12.53 -2.52
C VAL A 200 10.78 -12.64 -1.41
N TRP A 201 10.34 -12.40 -0.19
CA TRP A 201 11.15 -12.46 1.02
C TRP A 201 10.62 -13.58 1.92
N VAL A 202 11.37 -14.67 2.05
CA VAL A 202 11.01 -15.72 2.99
C VAL A 202 11.63 -15.38 4.34
N ILE A 203 10.80 -15.19 5.36
CA ILE A 203 11.22 -14.75 6.68
C ILE A 203 11.15 -15.93 7.64
N HIS A 204 12.20 -16.07 8.46
CA HIS A 204 12.21 -17.05 9.54
C HIS A 204 10.97 -16.95 10.42
N LYS A 205 10.37 -18.11 10.74
CA LYS A 205 9.07 -18.16 11.42
C LYS A 205 9.07 -17.44 12.77
N GLU A 206 10.21 -17.42 13.46
CA GLU A 206 10.38 -16.75 14.76
C GLU A 206 10.36 -15.22 14.66
N CYS A 207 10.68 -14.66 13.49
CA CYS A 207 10.78 -13.22 13.27
C CYS A 207 9.58 -12.63 12.51
N TYR A 208 8.77 -13.48 11.86
CA TYR A 208 7.71 -13.04 10.97
C TYR A 208 6.69 -12.12 11.64
N ASP A 209 6.17 -12.49 12.82
CA ASP A 209 5.05 -11.77 13.44
C ASP A 209 5.46 -10.35 13.88
N GLU A 210 6.70 -10.18 14.36
CA GLU A 210 7.27 -8.86 14.69
C GLU A 210 7.54 -8.04 13.42
N LEU A 211 8.11 -8.67 12.38
CA LEU A 211 8.40 -8.01 11.11
C LEU A 211 7.12 -7.47 10.46
N ILE A 212 6.02 -8.25 10.45
CA ILE A 212 4.76 -7.83 9.84
C ILE A 212 4.07 -6.72 10.64
N GLU A 213 4.26 -6.65 11.96
CA GLU A 213 3.77 -5.53 12.75
C GLU A 213 4.40 -4.20 12.31
N GLU A 214 5.69 -4.21 11.97
CA GLU A 214 6.38 -3.04 11.41
C GLU A 214 5.97 -2.81 9.95
N PHE A 215 6.04 -3.85 9.11
CA PHE A 215 5.75 -3.81 7.66
C PHE A 215 4.36 -3.23 7.35
N SER A 216 3.34 -3.66 8.09
CA SER A 216 1.95 -3.20 7.90
C SER A 216 1.73 -1.71 8.23
N ARG A 217 2.68 -1.08 8.94
CA ARG A 217 2.65 0.36 9.26
C ARG A 217 3.37 1.21 8.22
N LEU A 218 3.99 0.59 7.22
CA LEU A 218 4.75 1.29 6.19
C LEU A 218 3.90 1.51 4.94
N PRO A 219 3.98 2.69 4.33
CA PRO A 219 3.28 2.96 3.07
C PRO A 219 4.00 2.38 1.85
N ASP A 220 5.30 2.08 2.00
CA ASP A 220 6.22 1.55 1.00
C ASP A 220 7.49 1.04 1.71
N VAL A 221 8.24 0.14 1.08
CA VAL A 221 9.55 -0.34 1.54
C VAL A 221 10.52 -0.43 0.38
N ASP A 222 11.82 -0.32 0.66
CA ASP A 222 12.86 -0.66 -0.30
C ASP A 222 13.57 -1.95 0.13
N ASN A 223 14.35 -2.54 -0.78
CA ASN A 223 15.07 -3.79 -0.48
C ASN A 223 16.00 -3.66 0.73
N SER A 224 16.55 -2.47 1.01
CA SER A 224 17.46 -2.27 2.14
C SER A 224 16.76 -2.31 3.49
N TRP A 225 15.43 -2.12 3.53
CA TRP A 225 14.63 -2.34 4.73
C TRP A 225 14.70 -3.80 5.22
N PHE A 226 15.03 -4.74 4.34
CA PHE A 226 15.21 -6.15 4.69
C PHE A 226 16.64 -6.53 5.10
N ASP A 227 17.63 -5.63 4.95
CA ASP A 227 19.06 -5.94 5.16
C ASP A 227 19.38 -6.39 6.59
N ASP A 228 18.63 -5.89 7.59
CA ASP A 228 18.78 -6.24 9.00
C ASP A 228 17.75 -7.26 9.50
N LYS A 229 16.88 -7.75 8.59
CA LYS A 229 15.83 -8.72 8.91
C LYS A 229 16.37 -10.14 8.73
N ASN A 230 15.85 -11.08 9.52
CA ASN A 230 16.25 -12.48 9.46
C ASN A 230 15.58 -13.18 8.26
N VAL A 231 16.06 -12.85 7.06
CA VAL A 231 15.61 -13.37 5.77
C VAL A 231 16.26 -14.73 5.51
N LEU A 232 15.44 -15.75 5.29
CA LEU A 232 15.86 -17.09 4.91
C LEU A 232 16.25 -17.15 3.43
N SER A 233 15.47 -16.51 2.56
CA SER A 233 15.78 -16.37 1.13
C SER A 233 15.11 -15.15 0.50
N TYR A 234 15.69 -14.72 -0.62
CA TYR A 234 15.20 -13.64 -1.45
C TYR A 234 15.26 -14.04 -2.92
N PHE A 235 14.17 -13.82 -3.64
CA PHE A 235 14.13 -14.02 -5.09
C PHE A 235 13.05 -13.17 -5.74
N GLN A 236 13.23 -12.83 -7.02
CA GLN A 236 12.17 -12.21 -7.80
C GLN A 236 11.28 -13.30 -8.42
N PHE A 237 9.97 -13.09 -8.46
CA PHE A 237 9.04 -13.95 -9.18
C PHE A 237 8.15 -13.13 -10.11
N CYS A 238 8.08 -13.52 -11.38
CA CYS A 238 7.32 -12.82 -12.41
C CYS A 238 6.37 -13.78 -13.12
N ILE A 239 5.12 -13.34 -13.31
CA ILE A 239 4.12 -14.03 -14.11
C ILE A 239 3.47 -13.06 -15.12
N ASP A 240 3.47 -13.47 -16.39
CA ASP A 240 2.81 -12.76 -17.48
C ASP A 240 1.99 -13.72 -18.36
N GLU A 241 1.57 -13.23 -19.53
CA GLU A 241 0.79 -14.00 -20.52
C GLU A 241 1.48 -15.30 -21.00
N ASN A 242 2.80 -15.41 -20.86
CA ASN A 242 3.60 -16.59 -21.20
C ASN A 242 3.79 -17.53 -20.00
N GLY A 243 3.24 -17.19 -18.82
CA GLY A 243 3.42 -17.94 -17.58
C GLY A 243 4.55 -17.38 -16.73
N VAL A 244 5.27 -18.26 -16.02
CA VAL A 244 6.42 -17.86 -15.19
C VAL A 244 7.61 -17.57 -16.10
N THR A 245 8.20 -16.37 -15.98
CA THR A 245 9.15 -15.87 -17.00
C THR A 245 10.60 -15.77 -16.56
N ASN A 246 10.86 -15.74 -15.25
CA ASN A 246 12.19 -15.43 -14.72
C ASN A 246 12.82 -16.56 -13.89
N LEU A 247 12.08 -17.64 -13.64
CA LEU A 247 12.51 -18.81 -12.90
C LEU A 247 11.92 -20.08 -13.52
N LYS A 248 12.58 -21.22 -13.34
CA LYS A 248 11.93 -22.50 -13.61
C LYS A 248 11.05 -22.86 -12.42
N GLU A 249 9.89 -23.46 -12.71
CA GLU A 249 8.95 -23.86 -11.67
C GLU A 249 9.58 -24.83 -10.63
N GLU A 250 10.51 -25.66 -11.08
CA GLU A 250 11.27 -26.61 -10.24
C GLU A 250 12.27 -25.94 -9.27
N GLU A 251 12.70 -24.71 -9.53
CA GLU A 251 13.64 -23.96 -8.68
C GLU A 251 12.93 -23.31 -7.48
N VAL A 252 11.63 -23.04 -7.60
CA VAL A 252 10.84 -22.32 -6.59
C VAL A 252 10.81 -23.05 -5.23
N ASP A 253 10.73 -24.38 -5.24
CA ASP A 253 10.69 -25.17 -4.00
C ASP A 253 11.99 -25.06 -3.20
N GLY A 254 13.13 -24.96 -3.90
CA GLY A 254 14.44 -24.73 -3.28
C GLY A 254 14.54 -23.34 -2.67
N LEU A 255 14.16 -22.32 -3.44
CA LEU A 255 14.17 -20.93 -3.00
C LEU A 255 13.27 -20.70 -1.78
N LEU A 256 12.07 -21.29 -1.75
CA LEU A 256 11.16 -21.19 -0.60
C LEU A 256 11.69 -21.81 0.70
N ARG A 257 12.73 -22.66 0.61
CA ARG A 257 13.36 -23.35 1.74
C ARG A 257 14.75 -22.80 2.10
N GLY A 258 15.11 -21.62 1.61
CA GLY A 258 16.43 -21.03 1.89
C GLY A 258 17.52 -21.36 0.88
N GLY A 259 17.16 -21.85 -0.31
CA GLY A 259 18.11 -22.01 -1.41
C GLY A 259 18.59 -20.67 -1.97
N GLU A 260 19.81 -20.68 -2.53
CA GLU A 260 20.40 -19.59 -3.32
C GLU A 260 20.15 -19.80 -4.83
#